data_AF-A0A2E0J3K4-F1
#
_entry.id   AF-A0A2E0J3K4-F1
#
_cell.length_a   1.000
_cell.length_b   1.000
_cell.length_c   1.000
_cell.angle_alpha   90.00
_cell.angle_beta   90.00
_cell.angle_gamma   90.00
#
_symmetry.space_group_name_H-M   'P 1'
#
loop_
_entity.id
_entity.type
_entity.pdbx_description
1 polymer ?
#
loop_
_entity_poly.entity_id
_entity_poly.type
_entity_poly.pdbx_seq_one_letter_code
_entity_poly.pdbx_strand_id
1 'polypeptide(L)'
;MSRSAASGDTVLRNASTNRDTTMARYSWQRPVRHTVTTLALAFALLLGGCSGAPDAGDLQPLLQTQLRANLQSAQSAMQALGGDQGVAFMRALGAPDPAQIRVENVEIFESRELDNGDYEVRLRYDIVAGDRRDIQTRTVVADKADSGWRLLPD
;
A
#
# COMPACT_ATOMS: atom_id res chain seq x y z
N MET A 1 46.60 3.35 -38.80
CA MET A 1 45.45 4.15 -39.27
C MET A 1 44.50 4.25 -38.08
N SER A 2 44.60 5.29 -37.25
CA SER A 2 44.00 6.63 -37.41
C SER A 2 42.73 6.77 -36.57
N ARG A 3 42.86 7.48 -35.43
CA ARG A 3 41.93 8.45 -34.78
C ARG A 3 40.55 7.90 -34.35
N SER A 4 39.82 8.35 -33.33
CA SER A 4 39.71 9.57 -32.52
C SER A 4 38.72 9.20 -31.39
N ALA A 5 39.03 9.28 -30.09
CA ALA A 5 38.99 10.44 -29.17
C ALA A 5 37.60 11.08 -28.92
N ALA A 6 37.19 11.05 -27.64
CA ALA A 6 36.42 12.03 -26.83
C ALA A 6 35.46 11.26 -25.88
N SER A 7 35.64 11.09 -24.56
CA SER A 7 36.20 11.90 -23.46
C SER A 7 35.64 13.32 -23.43
N GLY A 8 34.68 13.53 -22.53
CA GLY A 8 34.08 14.82 -22.21
C GLY A 8 33.74 14.83 -20.74
N ASP A 9 34.79 14.98 -19.92
CA ASP A 9 34.72 15.08 -18.47
C ASP A 9 34.72 16.56 -18.06
N THR A 10 33.91 16.88 -17.04
CA THR A 10 34.11 17.97 -16.07
C THR A 10 33.99 19.44 -16.56
N VAL A 11 33.19 20.24 -15.83
CA VAL A 11 33.67 21.39 -15.03
C VAL A 11 32.48 22.24 -14.55
N LEU A 12 32.30 22.19 -13.23
CA LEU A 12 31.51 23.05 -12.37
C LEU A 12 31.81 24.53 -12.61
N ARG A 13 30.78 25.36 -12.83
CA ARG A 13 30.89 26.82 -12.69
C ARG A 13 30.21 27.26 -11.41
N ASN A 14 31.04 27.35 -10.38
CA ASN A 14 30.79 28.08 -9.16
C ASN A 14 31.35 29.50 -9.37
N ALA A 15 30.50 30.52 -9.42
CA ALA A 15 30.92 31.91 -9.51
C ALA A 15 30.15 32.73 -8.47
N SER A 16 30.77 32.80 -7.29
CA SER A 16 30.48 33.77 -6.25
C SER A 16 30.62 35.19 -6.80
N THR A 17 29.58 36.00 -6.69
CA THR A 17 29.75 37.46 -6.74
C THR A 17 29.05 38.03 -5.51
N ASN A 18 29.86 38.24 -4.48
CA ASN A 18 29.49 38.88 -3.24
C ASN A 18 30.40 40.12 -3.13
N ARG A 19 29.79 41.31 -3.12
CA ARG A 19 30.27 42.63 -2.68
C ARG A 19 29.51 43.72 -3.45
N ASP A 20 28.61 44.41 -2.78
CA ASP A 20 28.92 45.79 -2.41
C ASP A 20 27.99 46.31 -1.32
N THR A 21 28.63 47.04 -0.42
CA THR A 21 28.12 47.58 0.84
C THR A 21 27.77 49.06 0.64
N THR A 22 27.05 49.63 1.63
CA THR A 22 26.78 51.08 1.87
C THR A 22 25.66 51.70 1.02
N MET A 23 24.64 52.40 1.54
CA MET A 23 24.52 53.19 2.78
C MET A 23 23.10 53.16 3.36
N ALA A 24 23.07 53.31 4.69
CA ALA A 24 21.90 53.53 5.52
C ALA A 24 21.08 54.78 5.13
N ARG A 25 19.75 54.65 5.17
CA ARG A 25 18.85 55.74 5.57
C ARG A 25 17.89 55.23 6.63
N TYR A 26 18.07 55.79 7.82
CA TYR A 26 17.10 55.75 8.91
C TYR A 26 15.83 56.50 8.49
N SER A 27 14.68 55.83 8.53
CA SER A 27 13.38 56.50 8.64
C SER A 27 12.58 55.80 9.73
N TRP A 28 12.47 56.48 10.86
CA TRP A 28 11.58 56.15 11.95
C TRP A 28 10.13 56.33 11.50
N GLN A 29 9.31 55.29 11.56
CA GLN A 29 7.86 55.43 11.65
C GLN A 29 7.28 54.28 12.48
N ARG A 30 6.32 54.67 13.33
CA ARG A 30 5.91 54.06 14.60
C ARG A 30 5.01 52.82 14.44
N PRO A 31 4.88 51.99 15.50
CA PRO A 31 4.08 50.77 15.48
C PRO A 31 2.59 51.10 15.52
N VAL A 32 1.84 50.62 14.52
CA VAL A 32 0.38 50.62 14.59
C VAL A 32 -0.06 49.25 15.08
N ARG A 33 -0.39 49.18 16.38
CA ARG A 33 -1.15 48.08 16.95
C ARG A 33 -2.61 48.24 16.53
N HIS A 34 -3.07 47.40 15.61
CA HIS A 34 -4.50 47.09 15.49
C HIS A 34 -4.67 45.58 15.68
N THR A 35 -5.15 45.24 16.87
CA THR A 35 -5.99 44.06 17.12
C THR A 35 -7.10 44.00 16.08
N VAL A 36 -7.32 42.81 15.50
CA VAL A 36 -8.63 42.16 15.25
C VAL A 36 -8.40 40.98 14.32
N THR A 37 -8.47 39.79 14.91
CA THR A 37 -9.18 38.61 14.40
C THR A 37 -9.17 38.36 12.89
N THR A 38 -8.31 37.45 12.44
CA THR A 38 -8.65 36.61 11.30
C THR A 38 -8.15 35.20 11.58
N LEU A 39 -9.04 34.43 12.19
CA LEU A 39 -8.95 32.98 12.33
C LEU A 39 -9.05 32.37 10.93
N ALA A 40 -7.95 32.35 10.18
CA ALA A 40 -7.87 31.61 8.92
C ALA A 40 -7.66 30.12 9.25
N LEU A 41 -8.72 29.47 9.74
CA LEU A 41 -8.85 28.02 9.69
C LEU A 41 -8.96 27.64 8.19
N ALA A 42 -7.82 27.52 7.52
CA ALA A 42 -7.76 26.85 6.23
C ALA A 42 -7.85 25.32 6.49
N PHE A 43 -9.05 24.88 6.87
CA PHE A 43 -9.40 23.46 6.98
C PHE A 43 -9.66 22.91 5.57
N ALA A 44 -8.60 22.87 4.75
CA ALA A 44 -8.63 22.32 3.39
C ALA A 44 -8.27 20.82 3.38
N LEU A 45 -8.95 20.01 4.20
CA LEU A 45 -8.80 18.55 4.24
C LEU A 45 -10.00 17.78 3.65
N LEU A 46 -10.81 18.42 2.78
CA LEU A 46 -11.93 17.79 2.09
C LEU A 46 -11.61 17.48 0.61
N LEU A 47 -10.43 16.92 0.38
CA LEU A 47 -10.11 16.18 -0.85
C LEU A 47 -9.65 14.76 -0.51
N GLY A 48 -10.26 14.16 0.52
CA GLY A 48 -10.46 12.72 0.50
C GLY A 48 -11.40 12.42 -0.66
N GLY A 49 -10.84 12.37 -1.87
CA GLY A 49 -11.49 11.69 -2.97
C GLY A 49 -11.68 10.26 -2.50
N CYS A 50 -12.86 9.98 -1.96
CA CYS A 50 -13.31 8.63 -1.67
C CYS A 50 -13.35 7.91 -3.00
N SER A 51 -12.22 7.36 -3.46
CA SER A 51 -12.25 6.38 -4.53
C SER A 51 -13.19 5.28 -4.06
N GLY A 52 -14.27 5.03 -4.81
CA GLY A 52 -15.26 4.02 -4.48
C GLY A 52 -14.67 2.61 -4.42
N ALA A 53 -13.52 2.40 -5.06
CA ALA A 53 -12.77 1.16 -5.15
C ALA A 53 -12.08 0.77 -3.82
N PRO A 54 -11.87 -0.55 -3.59
CA PRO A 54 -11.10 -1.03 -2.45
C PRO A 54 -9.62 -0.72 -2.62
N ASP A 55 -8.94 -0.46 -1.51
CA ASP A 55 -7.48 -0.34 -1.49
C ASP A 55 -6.79 -1.59 -0.91
N ALA A 56 -5.45 -1.59 -0.90
CA ALA A 56 -4.67 -2.70 -0.37
C ALA A 56 -4.93 -2.95 1.13
N GLY A 57 -5.20 -1.89 1.90
CA GLY A 57 -5.52 -1.97 3.32
C GLY A 57 -6.89 -2.60 3.58
N ASP A 58 -7.84 -2.39 2.68
CA ASP A 58 -9.14 -3.06 2.69
C ASP A 58 -9.01 -4.55 2.37
N LEU A 59 -8.22 -4.91 1.34
CA LEU A 59 -8.16 -6.29 0.83
C LEU A 59 -7.23 -7.21 1.63
N GLN A 60 -6.13 -6.70 2.17
CA GLN A 60 -5.16 -7.51 2.94
C GLN A 60 -5.78 -8.33 4.08
N PRO A 61 -6.59 -7.76 5.00
CA PRO A 61 -7.19 -8.52 6.08
C PRO A 61 -8.23 -9.55 5.58
N LEU A 62 -8.93 -9.24 4.48
CA LEU A 62 -9.91 -10.14 3.87
C LEU A 62 -9.22 -11.35 3.24
N LEU A 63 -8.16 -11.12 2.46
CA LEU A 63 -7.31 -12.16 1.86
C LEU A 63 -6.74 -13.08 2.94
N GLN A 64 -6.19 -12.50 4.02
CA GLN A 64 -5.65 -13.28 5.12
C GLN A 64 -6.72 -14.14 5.79
N THR A 65 -7.89 -13.57 6.06
CA THR A 65 -9.00 -14.30 6.69
C THR A 65 -9.48 -15.45 5.82
N GLN A 66 -9.67 -15.21 4.52
CA GLN A 66 -10.08 -16.25 3.57
C GLN A 66 -9.05 -17.38 3.48
N LEU A 67 -7.75 -17.07 3.38
CA LEU A 67 -6.70 -18.08 3.33
C LEU A 67 -6.64 -18.93 4.60
N ARG A 68 -6.77 -18.31 5.77
CA ARG A 68 -6.82 -19.03 7.05
C ARG A 68 -8.03 -19.95 7.12
N ALA A 69 -9.22 -19.46 6.73
CA ALA A 69 -10.44 -20.25 6.70
C ALA A 69 -10.32 -21.44 5.74
N ASN A 70 -9.76 -21.25 4.54
CA ASN A 70 -9.56 -22.31 3.56
C ASN A 70 -8.63 -23.41 4.10
N LEU A 71 -7.52 -23.04 4.75
CA LEU A 71 -6.62 -24.02 5.37
C LEU A 71 -7.26 -24.74 6.55
N GLN A 72 -8.03 -24.05 7.40
CA GLN A 72 -8.78 -24.67 8.50
C GLN A 72 -9.81 -25.68 7.99
N SER A 73 -10.53 -25.33 6.92
CA SER A 73 -11.48 -26.23 6.26
C SER A 73 -10.78 -27.46 5.68
N ALA A 74 -9.63 -27.28 5.02
CA ALA A 74 -8.83 -28.39 4.51
C ALA A 74 -8.32 -29.31 5.63
N GLN A 75 -7.83 -28.75 6.74
CA GLN A 75 -7.41 -29.52 7.91
C GLN A 75 -8.57 -30.28 8.55
N SER A 76 -9.74 -29.65 8.67
CA SER A 76 -10.95 -30.30 9.20
C SER A 76 -11.41 -31.44 8.31
N ALA A 77 -11.36 -31.26 6.98
CA ALA A 77 -11.66 -32.32 6.02
C ALA A 77 -10.67 -33.50 6.15
N MET A 78 -9.38 -33.22 6.26
CA MET A 78 -8.36 -34.25 6.45
C MET A 78 -8.48 -34.95 7.81
N GLN A 79 -8.90 -34.23 8.85
CA GLN A 79 -9.22 -34.83 10.14
C GLN A 79 -10.43 -35.76 10.05
N ALA A 80 -11.47 -35.39 9.30
CA ALA A 80 -12.63 -36.25 9.10
C ALA A 80 -12.28 -37.53 8.32
N LEU A 81 -11.32 -37.46 7.38
CA LEU A 81 -10.91 -38.59 6.54
C LEU A 81 -9.89 -39.53 7.21
N GLY A 82 -8.94 -38.97 7.96
CA GLY A 82 -7.78 -39.72 8.49
C GLY A 82 -7.51 -39.48 9.97
N GLY A 83 -8.43 -38.83 10.70
CA GLY A 83 -8.21 -38.40 12.07
C GLY A 83 -6.97 -37.52 12.20
N ASP A 84 -6.30 -37.63 13.34
CA ASP A 84 -5.08 -36.86 13.60
C ASP A 84 -3.93 -37.23 12.65
N GLN A 85 -3.93 -38.45 12.08
CA GLN A 85 -2.93 -38.87 11.10
C GLN A 85 -3.10 -38.13 9.77
N GLY A 86 -4.33 -37.84 9.35
CA GLY A 86 -4.61 -37.05 8.15
C GLY A 86 -4.08 -35.62 8.27
N VAL A 87 -4.27 -34.99 9.43
CA VAL A 87 -3.73 -33.65 9.71
C VAL A 87 -2.20 -33.69 9.83
N ALA A 88 -1.64 -34.70 10.49
CA ALA A 88 -0.20 -34.89 10.57
C ALA A 88 0.44 -35.09 9.19
N PHE A 89 -0.23 -35.81 8.30
CA PHE A 89 0.19 -35.99 6.92
C PHE A 89 0.22 -34.66 6.15
N MET A 90 -0.83 -33.83 6.25
CA MET A 90 -0.80 -32.48 5.66
C MET A 90 0.39 -31.65 6.16
N ARG A 91 0.64 -31.66 7.48
CA ARG A 91 1.78 -30.94 8.08
C ARG A 91 3.12 -31.49 7.59
N ALA A 92 3.24 -32.81 7.43
CA ALA A 92 4.43 -33.46 6.88
C ALA A 92 4.67 -33.07 5.42
N LEU A 93 3.61 -32.82 4.64
CA LEU A 93 3.68 -32.24 3.30
C LEU A 93 4.00 -30.73 3.30
N GLY A 94 4.18 -30.13 4.48
CA GLY A 94 4.55 -28.74 4.63
C GLY A 94 3.38 -27.77 4.67
N ALA A 95 2.14 -28.24 4.88
CA ALA A 95 1.01 -27.35 5.13
C ALA A 95 1.27 -26.52 6.41
N PRO A 96 1.23 -25.19 6.33
CA PRO A 96 1.45 -24.33 7.48
C PRO A 96 0.28 -24.38 8.47
N ASP A 97 0.54 -23.95 9.70
CA ASP A 97 -0.53 -23.65 10.66
C ASP A 97 -1.32 -22.41 10.16
N PRO A 98 -2.66 -22.47 10.06
CA PRO A 98 -3.49 -21.32 9.70
C PRO A 98 -3.19 -20.07 10.54
N ALA A 99 -2.92 -20.23 11.84
CA ALA A 99 -2.60 -19.11 12.72
C ALA A 99 -1.31 -18.37 12.34
N GLN A 100 -0.39 -19.05 11.63
CA GLN A 100 0.89 -18.49 11.20
C GLN A 100 0.82 -17.79 9.83
N ILE A 101 -0.28 -17.94 9.09
CA ILE A 101 -0.45 -17.29 7.79
C ILE A 101 -0.57 -15.79 7.98
N ARG A 102 0.26 -15.04 7.27
CA ARG A 102 0.13 -13.60 7.05
C ARG A 102 0.02 -13.30 5.56
N VAL A 103 -0.74 -12.25 5.24
CA VAL A 103 -0.72 -11.63 3.90
C VAL A 103 0.04 -10.32 4.02
N GLU A 104 1.03 -10.14 3.17
CA GLU A 104 1.90 -8.96 3.11
C GLU A 104 1.98 -8.44 1.67
N ASN A 105 2.43 -7.19 1.49
CA ASN A 105 2.74 -6.61 0.18
C ASN A 105 1.61 -6.71 -0.85
N VAL A 106 0.37 -6.41 -0.45
CA VAL A 106 -0.76 -6.37 -1.39
C VAL A 106 -0.58 -5.21 -2.36
N GLU A 107 -0.50 -5.53 -3.64
CA GLU A 107 -0.36 -4.60 -4.75
C GLU A 107 -1.53 -4.79 -5.71
N ILE A 108 -2.32 -3.74 -5.93
CA ILE A 108 -3.43 -3.74 -6.87
C ILE A 108 -2.92 -3.27 -8.23
N PHE A 109 -3.02 -4.12 -9.25
CA PHE A 109 -2.66 -3.79 -10.63
C PHE A 109 -3.81 -3.13 -11.38
N GLU A 110 -5.01 -3.63 -11.15
CA GLU A 110 -6.22 -3.20 -11.84
C GLU A 110 -7.40 -3.30 -10.88
N SER A 111 -8.28 -2.32 -10.91
CA SER A 111 -9.54 -2.30 -10.17
C SER A 111 -10.60 -1.72 -11.08
N ARG A 112 -11.63 -2.51 -11.37
CA ARG A 112 -12.72 -2.15 -12.28
C ARG A 112 -14.05 -2.37 -11.56
N GLU A 113 -14.86 -1.33 -11.53
CA GLU A 113 -16.26 -1.43 -11.11
C GLU A 113 -17.07 -2.20 -12.16
N LEU A 114 -17.88 -3.14 -11.69
CA LEU A 114 -18.80 -3.96 -12.46
C LEU A 114 -20.19 -3.29 -12.51
N ASP A 115 -21.05 -3.73 -13.44
CA ASP A 115 -22.38 -3.16 -13.64
C ASP A 115 -23.28 -3.21 -12.40
N ASN A 116 -22.99 -4.11 -11.46
CA ASN A 116 -23.72 -4.29 -10.19
C ASN A 116 -23.12 -3.50 -9.01
N GLY A 117 -22.07 -2.70 -9.23
CA GLY A 117 -21.38 -1.92 -8.19
C GLY A 117 -20.28 -2.67 -7.44
N ASP A 118 -20.08 -3.96 -7.72
CA ASP A 118 -18.93 -4.71 -7.21
C ASP A 118 -17.64 -4.28 -7.91
N TYR A 119 -16.50 -4.64 -7.34
CA TYR A 119 -15.18 -4.36 -7.91
C TYR A 119 -14.47 -5.67 -8.25
N GLU A 120 -14.13 -5.83 -9.52
CA GLU A 120 -13.15 -6.82 -9.94
C GLU A 120 -11.74 -6.24 -9.79
N VAL A 121 -10.91 -6.89 -8.97
CA VAL A 121 -9.59 -6.41 -8.59
C VAL A 121 -8.54 -7.45 -8.94
N ARG A 122 -7.61 -7.09 -9.81
CA ARG A 122 -6.41 -7.88 -10.10
C ARG A 122 -5.29 -7.42 -9.20
N LEU A 123 -4.76 -8.33 -8.39
CA LEU A 123 -3.78 -8.01 -7.35
C LEU A 123 -2.67 -9.06 -7.25
N ARG A 124 -1.52 -8.62 -6.73
CA ARG A 124 -0.43 -9.47 -6.24
C ARG A 124 -0.33 -9.35 -4.72
N TYR A 125 0.01 -10.42 -4.04
CA TYR A 125 0.29 -10.41 -2.61
C TYR A 125 1.23 -11.54 -2.23
N ASP A 126 1.86 -11.39 -1.08
CA ASP A 126 2.77 -12.38 -0.52
C ASP A 126 2.06 -13.14 0.62
N ILE A 127 2.04 -14.46 0.52
CA ILE A 127 1.65 -15.36 1.62
C ILE A 127 2.90 -15.69 2.40
N VAL A 128 2.91 -15.34 3.69
CA VAL A 128 4.05 -15.60 4.59
C VAL A 128 3.63 -16.58 5.67
N ALA A 129 4.42 -17.64 5.86
CA ALA A 129 4.21 -18.67 6.86
C ALA A 129 5.55 -19.12 7.45
N GLY A 130 5.91 -18.57 8.62
CA GLY A 130 7.26 -18.74 9.17
C GLY A 130 8.31 -18.17 8.21
N ASP A 131 9.30 -18.98 7.85
CA ASP A 131 10.37 -18.61 6.92
C ASP A 131 9.98 -18.77 5.44
N ARG A 132 8.78 -19.30 5.16
CA ARG A 132 8.29 -19.48 3.79
C ARG A 132 7.54 -18.24 3.33
N ARG A 133 7.84 -17.83 2.10
CA ARG A 133 7.13 -16.77 1.36
C ARG A 133 6.73 -17.33 0.00
N ASP A 134 5.47 -17.12 -0.36
CA ASP A 134 4.93 -17.47 -1.66
C ASP A 134 4.23 -16.23 -2.25
N ILE A 135 4.44 -15.96 -3.53
CA ILE A 135 3.91 -14.77 -4.21
C ILE A 135 2.76 -15.21 -5.10
N GLN A 136 1.58 -14.65 -4.86
CA GLN A 136 0.37 -14.97 -5.60
C GLN A 136 -0.09 -13.77 -6.41
N THR A 137 -0.60 -14.02 -7.62
CA THR A 137 -1.32 -13.03 -8.42
C THR A 137 -2.68 -13.61 -8.77
N ARG A 138 -3.75 -12.90 -8.42
CA ARG A 138 -5.12 -13.36 -8.66
C ARG A 138 -6.05 -12.20 -8.97
N THR A 139 -7.17 -12.51 -9.60
CA THR A 139 -8.32 -11.61 -9.71
C THR A 139 -9.32 -12.01 -8.63
N VAL A 140 -9.88 -11.03 -7.93
CA VAL A 140 -10.94 -11.21 -6.94
C VAL A 140 -12.12 -10.31 -7.26
N VAL A 141 -13.30 -10.68 -6.77
CA VAL A 141 -14.45 -9.76 -6.74
C VAL A 141 -14.67 -9.31 -5.30
N ALA A 142 -14.78 -8.00 -5.10
CA ALA A 142 -15.03 -7.37 -3.82
C ALA A 142 -16.33 -6.56 -3.87
N ASP A 143 -17.17 -6.74 -2.86
CA ASP A 143 -18.40 -5.97 -2.67
C ASP A 143 -18.26 -5.04 -1.46
N LYS A 144 -18.87 -3.86 -1.54
CA LYS A 144 -18.89 -2.85 -0.48
C LYS A 144 -20.18 -2.97 0.32
N ALA A 145 -20.12 -3.65 1.46
CA ALA A 145 -21.23 -3.73 2.41
C ALA A 145 -21.20 -2.57 3.43
N ASP A 146 -22.28 -2.41 4.20
CA ASP A 146 -22.36 -1.41 5.28
C ASP A 146 -21.25 -1.55 6.34
N SER A 147 -20.78 -2.78 6.54
CA SER A 147 -19.69 -3.11 7.48
C SER A 147 -18.28 -2.98 6.87
N GLY A 148 -18.18 -2.54 5.62
CA GLY A 148 -16.93 -2.47 4.86
C GLY A 148 -16.87 -3.50 3.73
N TRP A 149 -15.68 -3.68 3.18
CA TRP A 149 -15.45 -4.57 2.05
C TRP A 149 -15.58 -6.04 2.43
N ARG A 150 -16.06 -6.85 1.49
CA ARG A 150 -16.05 -8.31 1.56
C ARG A 150 -15.56 -8.89 0.24
N LEU A 151 -14.80 -9.97 0.32
CA LEU A 151 -14.48 -10.78 -0.85
C LEU A 151 -15.66 -11.71 -1.16
N LEU A 152 -16.08 -11.73 -2.40
CA LEU A 152 -17.05 -12.72 -2.88
C LEU A 152 -16.34 -14.06 -3.13
N PRO A 153 -17.05 -15.18 -2.94
CA PRO A 153 -16.53 -16.49 -3.34
C PRO A 153 -16.33 -16.52 -4.87
N ASP A 154 -15.24 -17.13 -5.30
CA ASP A 154 -14.96 -17.42 -6.72
C ASP A 154 -15.97 -18.44 -7.30
#